data_AF-A0A392NHF5-F1
#
_entry.id   AF-A0A392NHF5-F1
#
_cell.length_a   1.000
_cell.length_b   1.000
_cell.length_c   1.000
_cell.angle_alpha   90.00
_cell.angle_beta   90.00
_cell.angle_gamma   90.00
#
_symmetry.space_group_name_H-M   'P 1'
#
loop_
_entity.id
_entity.type
_entity.pdbx_description
1 polymer ?
#
loop_
_entity_poly.entity_id
_entity_poly.type
_entity_poly.pdbx_seq_one_letter_code
_entity_poly.pdbx_strand_id
1 'polypeptide(L)'
;MFLSRLEGIPTESHVARAAAGKYFYFTVLNVFIGVTLGGTLFKTFKQIQNKPKDIVPVLAASLPGNATFFLTFVALRFFVGYGLELSRLVPLIIFHLKKKYVCKTEAEVKEAWAPGDLSYATRIPSDMLIVTIVLCYSVIAPLIIPFGALYFGLGWLVLRNQ
;
A
#
# COMPACT_ATOMS: atom_id res chain seq x y z
N MET A 1 5.36 -5.49 -12.62
CA MET A 1 5.10 -6.49 -13.68
C MET A 1 6.18 -6.48 -14.76
N PHE A 2 6.40 -5.36 -15.46
CA PHE A 2 7.40 -5.27 -16.55
C PHE A 2 8.78 -5.82 -16.19
N LEU A 3 9.40 -5.34 -15.10
CA LEU A 3 10.71 -5.81 -14.64
C LEU A 3 10.76 -7.33 -14.36
N SER A 4 9.69 -7.92 -13.82
CA SER A 4 9.64 -9.35 -13.54
C SER A 4 9.40 -10.20 -14.79
N ARG A 5 8.82 -9.62 -15.87
CA ARG A 5 8.71 -10.30 -17.16
C ARG A 5 10.04 -10.31 -17.91
N LEU A 6 10.82 -9.24 -17.80
CA LEU A 6 12.16 -9.16 -18.40
C LEU A 6 13.14 -10.20 -17.83
N GLU A 7 12.90 -10.71 -16.63
CA GLU A 7 13.72 -11.77 -16.02
C GLU A 7 13.54 -13.15 -16.65
N GLY A 8 12.61 -13.30 -17.61
CA GLY A 8 12.42 -14.57 -18.32
C GLY A 8 11.72 -15.64 -17.48
N ILE A 9 10.93 -15.26 -16.48
CA ILE A 9 10.15 -16.19 -15.66
C ILE A 9 9.07 -16.85 -16.54
N PRO A 10 8.99 -18.20 -16.61
CA PRO A 10 8.15 -18.90 -17.58
C PRO A 10 6.64 -18.86 -17.26
N THR A 11 6.25 -18.55 -16.02
CA THR A 11 4.84 -18.60 -15.58
C THR A 11 4.37 -17.26 -15.03
N GLU A 12 3.17 -16.83 -15.43
CA GLU A 12 2.57 -15.56 -14.98
C GLU A 12 2.37 -15.53 -13.45
N SER A 13 2.04 -16.66 -12.82
CA SER A 13 1.92 -16.76 -11.36
C SER A 13 3.25 -16.46 -10.64
N HIS A 14 4.37 -16.95 -11.17
CA HIS A 14 5.69 -16.65 -10.61
C HIS A 14 6.10 -15.20 -10.90
N VAL A 15 5.77 -14.67 -12.09
CA VAL A 15 5.98 -13.25 -12.42
C VAL A 15 5.24 -12.35 -11.42
N ALA A 16 3.97 -12.65 -11.13
CA ALA A 16 3.15 -11.90 -10.19
C ALA A 16 3.73 -11.97 -8.76
N ARG A 17 4.17 -13.15 -8.31
CA ARG A 17 4.83 -13.32 -7.00
C ARG A 17 6.15 -12.55 -6.91
N ALA A 18 6.98 -12.63 -7.94
CA ALA A 18 8.26 -11.91 -7.99
C ALA A 18 8.04 -10.38 -8.04
N ALA A 19 7.04 -9.92 -8.80
CA ALA A 19 6.64 -8.52 -8.83
C ALA A 19 6.15 -8.03 -7.46
N ALA A 20 5.31 -8.83 -6.78
CA ALA A 20 4.84 -8.53 -5.44
C ALA A 20 6.01 -8.41 -4.44
N GLY A 21 6.93 -9.38 -4.44
CA GLY A 21 8.11 -9.35 -3.56
C GLY A 21 8.96 -8.10 -3.75
N LYS A 22 9.31 -7.75 -5.00
CA LYS A 22 10.06 -6.52 -5.30
C LYS A 22 9.32 -5.27 -4.87
N TYR A 23 8.02 -5.22 -5.12
CA TYR A 23 7.20 -4.08 -4.74
C TYR A 23 7.10 -3.94 -3.22
N PHE A 24 7.06 -5.04 -2.47
CA PHE A 24 7.12 -5.03 -1.01
C PHE A 24 8.44 -4.44 -0.51
N TYR A 25 9.58 -4.94 -0.97
CA TYR A 25 10.89 -4.40 -0.57
C TYR A 25 11.03 -2.91 -0.90
N PHE A 26 10.59 -2.51 -2.10
CA PHE A 26 10.59 -1.11 -2.50
C PHE A 26 9.75 -0.26 -1.56
N THR A 27 8.52 -0.70 -1.27
CA THR A 27 7.59 0.04 -0.41
C THR A 27 8.08 0.13 1.03
N VAL A 28 8.69 -0.93 1.57
CA VAL A 28 9.30 -0.88 2.92
C VAL A 28 10.46 0.12 2.96
N LEU A 29 11.36 0.09 1.97
CA LEU A 29 12.49 1.02 1.93
C LEU A 29 12.04 2.47 1.75
N ASN A 30 11.09 2.74 0.85
CA ASN A 30 10.66 4.10 0.55
C ASN A 30 9.64 4.66 1.54
N VAL A 31 8.59 3.90 1.83
CA VAL A 31 7.47 4.40 2.66
C VAL A 31 7.78 4.20 4.13
N PHE A 32 8.16 3.00 4.54
CA PHE A 32 8.38 2.74 5.97
C PHE A 32 9.69 3.37 6.46
N ILE A 33 10.82 2.97 5.88
CA ILE A 33 12.14 3.48 6.27
C ILE A 33 12.30 4.94 5.82
N GLY A 34 11.91 5.27 4.59
CA GLY A 34 12.04 6.63 4.07
C GLY A 34 11.22 7.67 4.82
N VAL A 35 10.00 7.37 5.31
CA VAL A 35 9.27 8.31 6.18
C VAL A 35 9.90 8.37 7.57
N THR A 36 10.27 7.22 8.14
CA THR A 36 10.85 7.15 9.49
C THR A 36 12.18 7.91 9.57
N LEU A 37 13.04 7.72 8.57
CA LEU A 37 14.32 8.40 8.46
C LEU A 37 14.17 9.79 7.89
N GLY A 38 13.35 10.02 6.87
CA GLY A 38 13.20 11.33 6.21
C GLY A 38 12.68 12.41 7.14
N GLY A 39 11.62 12.12 7.91
CA GLY A 39 11.07 13.09 8.89
C GLY A 39 12.06 13.48 9.98
N THR A 40 12.98 12.55 10.32
CA THR A 40 13.99 12.72 11.35
C THR A 40 15.26 13.38 10.80
N LEU A 41 15.81 12.85 9.71
CA LEU A 41 17.04 13.30 9.08
C LEU A 41 16.97 14.77 8.66
N PHE A 42 15.89 15.25 8.05
CA PHE A 42 15.81 16.67 7.66
C PHE A 42 15.83 17.62 8.86
N LYS A 43 15.22 17.22 9.99
CA LYS A 43 15.21 18.03 11.22
C LYS A 43 16.54 17.96 11.96
N THR A 44 17.18 16.80 11.95
CA THR A 44 18.39 16.53 12.73
C THR A 44 19.68 16.68 11.93
N PHE A 45 19.65 16.90 10.61
CA PHE A 45 20.86 17.00 9.78
C PHE A 45 21.86 18.05 10.33
N LYS A 46 21.35 19.21 10.73
CA LYS A 46 22.15 20.27 11.37
C LYS A 46 22.69 19.89 12.76
N GLN A 47 22.01 19.02 13.50
CA GLN A 47 22.45 18.56 14.82
C GLN A 47 23.47 17.41 14.70
N ILE A 48 23.29 16.49 13.75
CA ILE A 48 24.18 15.36 13.48
C ILE A 48 25.54 15.82 12.99
N GLN A 49 25.58 16.86 12.14
CA GLN A 49 26.84 17.46 11.67
C GLN A 49 27.69 18.01 12.83
N ASN A 50 27.04 18.53 13.88
CA ASN A 50 27.74 19.13 15.02
C ASN A 50 28.04 18.11 16.14
N LYS A 51 27.23 17.05 16.30
CA LYS A 51 27.42 16.00 17.32
C LYS A 51 26.97 14.62 16.80
N PRO A 52 27.89 13.82 16.21
CA PRO A 52 27.55 12.49 15.67
C PRO A 52 27.18 11.46 16.75
N LYS A 53 27.52 11.70 18.03
CA LYS A 53 27.18 10.79 19.14
C LYS A 53 25.71 10.83 19.55
N ASP A 54 24.96 11.86 19.15
CA ASP A 54 23.56 12.07 19.54
C ASP A 54 22.55 11.47 18.54
N ILE A 55 23.00 10.68 17.55
CA ILE A 55 22.13 10.07 16.53
C ILE A 55 21.04 9.20 17.17
N VAL A 56 21.42 8.29 18.08
CA VAL A 56 20.48 7.33 18.70
C VAL A 56 19.37 8.03 19.51
N PRO A 57 19.67 8.95 20.45
CA PRO A 57 18.62 9.62 21.22
C PRO A 57 17.71 10.49 20.35
N VAL A 58 18.23 11.12 19.29
CA VAL A 58 17.38 11.93 18.41
C VAL A 58 16.47 11.08 17.52
N LEU A 59 16.94 9.94 17.03
CA LEU A 59 16.06 8.99 16.34
C LEU A 59 14.97 8.46 17.29
N ALA A 60 15.34 8.11 18.52
CA ALA A 60 14.38 7.64 19.52
C ALA A 60 13.29 8.68 19.83
N ALA A 61 13.67 9.96 19.96
CA ALA A 61 12.72 11.05 20.18
C ALA A 61 11.77 11.31 18.99
N SER A 62 12.17 10.90 17.78
CA SER A 62 11.38 11.14 16.56
C SER A 62 10.41 10.01 16.23
N LEU A 63 10.60 8.82 16.81
CA LEU A 63 9.72 7.66 16.60
C LEU A 63 8.26 7.91 17.02
N PRO A 64 7.95 8.54 18.17
CA PRO A 64 6.57 8.84 18.55
C PRO A 64 5.87 9.79 17.57
N GLY A 65 6.59 10.77 17.01
CA GLY A 65 6.05 11.68 15.99
C GLY A 65 5.66 10.95 14.70
N ASN A 66 6.48 9.97 14.30
CA ASN A 66 6.18 9.10 13.15
C ASN A 66 5.03 8.12 13.43
N ALA A 67 4.83 7.71 14.69
CA ALA A 67 3.72 6.82 15.07
C ALA A 67 2.35 7.45 14.76
N THR A 68 2.18 8.75 15.02
CA THR A 68 0.95 9.48 14.68
C THR A 68 0.72 9.54 13.17
N PHE A 69 1.78 9.75 12.38
CA PHE A 69 1.69 9.69 10.92
C PHE A 69 1.25 8.31 10.43
N PHE A 70 1.86 7.23 10.95
CA PHE A 70 1.50 5.88 10.54
C PHE A 70 0.09 5.48 10.98
N LEU A 71 -0.36 5.96 12.14
CA LEU A 71 -1.74 5.76 12.58
C LEU A 71 -2.74 6.44 11.63
N THR A 72 -2.52 7.69 11.25
CA THR A 72 -3.39 8.39 10.28
C THR A 72 -3.28 7.79 8.88
N PHE A 73 -2.09 7.32 8.48
CA PHE A 73 -1.89 6.61 7.22
C PHE A 73 -2.71 5.31 7.15
N VAL A 74 -2.66 4.48 8.20
CA VAL A 74 -3.47 3.24 8.28
C VAL A 74 -4.96 3.57 8.29
N ALA A 75 -5.39 4.58 9.06
CA ALA A 75 -6.77 5.01 9.10
C ALA A 75 -7.26 5.53 7.72
N LEU A 76 -6.44 6.29 7.00
CA LEU A 76 -6.77 6.79 5.67
C LEU A 76 -6.87 5.63 4.66
N ARG A 77 -5.91 4.70 4.68
CA ARG A 77 -5.92 3.51 3.83
C ARG A 77 -7.14 2.64 4.08
N PHE A 78 -7.55 2.54 5.34
CA PHE A 78 -8.77 1.88 5.75
C PHE A 78 -10.03 2.56 5.19
N PHE A 79 -10.29 3.83 5.55
CA PHE A 79 -11.54 4.51 5.19
C PHE A 79 -11.65 4.80 3.69
N VAL A 80 -10.60 5.34 3.09
CA VAL A 80 -10.62 5.79 1.70
C VAL A 80 -10.24 4.67 0.74
N GLY A 81 -9.25 3.84 1.10
CA GLY A 81 -8.80 2.75 0.24
C GLY A 81 -9.90 1.73 -0.02
N TYR A 82 -10.50 1.17 1.04
CA TYR A 82 -11.60 0.21 0.87
C TYR A 82 -12.89 0.86 0.37
N GLY A 83 -13.17 2.12 0.72
CA GLY A 83 -14.31 2.86 0.16
C GLY A 83 -14.23 3.01 -1.37
N LEU A 84 -13.03 3.32 -1.89
CA LEU A 84 -12.79 3.42 -3.34
C LEU A 84 -12.79 2.03 -4.01
N GLU A 85 -12.26 1.00 -3.36
CA GLU A 85 -12.32 -0.36 -3.91
C GLU A 85 -13.75 -0.89 -3.98
N LEU A 86 -14.58 -0.64 -2.96
CA LEU A 86 -15.97 -1.11 -2.92
C LEU A 86 -16.84 -0.40 -3.97
N SER A 87 -16.64 0.90 -4.14
CA SER A 87 -17.38 1.69 -5.14
C SER A 87 -16.96 1.41 -6.59
N ARG A 88 -15.81 0.77 -6.82
CA ARG A 88 -15.25 0.46 -8.16
C ARG A 88 -15.38 1.65 -9.15
N LEU A 89 -15.10 2.87 -8.68
CA LEU A 89 -15.29 4.09 -9.46
C LEU A 89 -14.50 4.08 -10.78
N VAL A 90 -13.24 3.64 -10.74
CA VAL A 90 -12.37 3.63 -11.92
C VAL A 90 -12.90 2.68 -13.01
N PRO A 91 -13.18 1.38 -12.73
CA PRO A 91 -13.84 0.51 -13.70
C PRO A 91 -15.16 1.07 -14.24
N LEU A 92 -15.97 1.71 -13.39
CA LEU A 92 -17.28 2.23 -13.77
C LEU A 92 -17.17 3.42 -14.74
N ILE A 93 -16.22 4.33 -14.50
CA ILE A 93 -15.94 5.46 -15.42
C ILE A 93 -15.41 4.93 -16.77
N ILE A 94 -14.47 3.99 -16.74
CA ILE A 94 -13.92 3.36 -17.95
C ILE A 94 -15.03 2.66 -18.73
N PHE A 95 -15.93 1.95 -18.05
CA PHE A 95 -17.06 1.30 -18.68
C PHE A 95 -17.97 2.30 -19.41
N HIS A 96 -18.36 3.41 -18.76
CA HIS A 96 -19.22 4.41 -19.40
C HIS A 96 -18.54 5.09 -20.60
N LEU A 97 -17.23 5.35 -20.52
CA LEU A 97 -16.45 5.89 -21.63
C LEU A 97 -16.39 4.89 -22.80
N LYS A 98 -16.05 3.62 -22.51
CA LYS A 98 -16.00 2.57 -23.54
C LYS A 98 -17.37 2.35 -24.18
N LYS A 99 -18.44 2.29 -23.38
CA LYS A 99 -19.81 2.14 -23.87
C LYS A 99 -20.21 3.28 -24.81
N LYS A 100 -19.83 4.52 -24.49
CA LYS A 100 -20.22 5.70 -25.27
C LYS A 100 -19.42 5.87 -26.57
N TYR A 101 -18.13 5.55 -26.55
CA TYR A 101 -17.21 5.91 -27.65
C TYR A 101 -16.66 4.72 -28.44
N VAL A 102 -16.62 3.52 -27.87
CA VAL A 102 -15.88 2.37 -28.44
C VAL A 102 -16.80 1.21 -28.77
N CYS A 103 -17.73 0.84 -27.88
CA CYS A 103 -18.59 -0.33 -28.06
C CYS A 103 -19.66 -0.06 -29.14
N LYS A 104 -19.63 -0.84 -30.22
CA LYS A 104 -20.63 -0.84 -31.29
C LYS A 104 -21.49 -2.10 -31.28
N THR A 105 -21.00 -3.20 -30.69
CA THR A 105 -21.68 -4.50 -30.62
C THR A 105 -21.99 -4.92 -29.19
N GLU A 106 -23.00 -5.78 -28.99
CA GLU A 106 -23.35 -6.32 -27.67
C GLU A 106 -22.21 -7.15 -27.05
N ALA A 107 -21.40 -7.81 -27.89
CA ALA A 107 -20.23 -8.56 -27.46
C ALA A 107 -19.16 -7.66 -26.81
N GLU A 108 -18.87 -6.50 -27.41
CA GLU A 108 -17.92 -5.51 -26.87
C GLU A 108 -18.44 -4.87 -25.59
N VAL A 109 -19.75 -4.69 -25.45
CA VAL A 109 -20.35 -4.22 -24.18
C VAL A 109 -20.15 -5.27 -23.09
N LYS A 110 -20.36 -6.54 -23.40
CA LYS A 110 -20.15 -7.65 -22.45
C LYS A 110 -18.68 -7.77 -22.03
N GLU A 111 -17.75 -7.60 -22.97
CA GLU A 111 -16.32 -7.59 -22.67
C GLU A 111 -15.91 -6.38 -21.82
N ALA A 112 -16.47 -5.19 -22.08
CA ALA A 112 -16.24 -4.01 -21.26
C ALA A 112 -16.78 -4.14 -19.82
N TRP A 113 -17.78 -5.00 -19.59
CA TRP A 113 -18.31 -5.34 -18.27
C TRP A 113 -17.54 -6.45 -17.54
N ALA A 114 -16.60 -7.13 -18.20
CA ALA A 114 -15.89 -8.23 -17.58
C ALA A 114 -15.10 -7.74 -16.34
N PRO A 115 -15.24 -8.42 -15.18
CA PRO A 115 -14.50 -8.05 -13.99
C PRO A 115 -13.00 -8.23 -14.23
N GLY A 116 -12.20 -7.28 -13.75
CA GLY A 116 -10.75 -7.36 -13.82
C GLY A 116 -10.16 -8.34 -12.78
N ASP A 117 -8.88 -8.64 -12.95
CA ASP A 117 -8.14 -9.54 -12.06
C ASP A 117 -7.97 -8.95 -10.64
N LEU A 118 -7.81 -9.83 -9.64
CA LEU A 118 -7.59 -9.48 -8.22
C LEU A 118 -6.33 -8.62 -7.95
N SER A 119 -5.52 -8.32 -8.98
CA SER A 119 -4.33 -7.47 -8.90
C SER A 119 -3.36 -7.89 -7.78
N TYR A 120 -3.08 -9.20 -7.70
CA TYR A 120 -2.22 -9.81 -6.68
C TYR A 120 -0.88 -9.08 -6.47
N ALA A 121 -0.25 -8.65 -7.56
CA ALA A 121 1.06 -8.01 -7.55
C ALA A 121 1.11 -6.66 -6.81
N THR A 122 -0.03 -5.98 -6.64
CA THR A 122 -0.11 -4.67 -5.96
C THR A 122 -0.81 -4.76 -4.61
N ARG A 123 -1.84 -5.61 -4.50
CA ARG A 123 -2.63 -5.78 -3.27
C ARG A 123 -1.81 -6.41 -2.14
N ILE A 124 -1.17 -7.55 -2.37
CA ILE A 124 -0.42 -8.26 -1.34
C ILE A 124 0.70 -7.40 -0.72
N PRO A 125 1.54 -6.69 -1.51
CA PRO A 125 2.56 -5.83 -0.92
C PRO A 125 2.00 -4.67 -0.11
N SER A 126 0.85 -4.12 -0.51
CA SER A 126 0.17 -3.07 0.23
C SER A 126 -0.34 -3.57 1.58
N ASP A 127 -0.96 -4.76 1.61
CA ASP A 127 -1.44 -5.37 2.85
C ASP A 127 -0.26 -5.75 3.77
N MET A 128 0.82 -6.31 3.21
CA MET A 128 2.04 -6.63 3.98
C MET A 128 2.70 -5.39 4.57
N LEU A 129 2.62 -4.23 3.90
CA LEU A 129 3.10 -2.97 4.47
C LEU A 129 2.29 -2.58 5.71
N ILE A 130 0.96 -2.68 5.66
CA ILE A 130 0.09 -2.40 6.82
C ILE A 130 0.44 -3.34 7.97
N VAL A 131 0.61 -4.65 7.71
CA VAL A 131 1.06 -5.62 8.71
C VAL A 131 2.39 -5.17 9.35
N THR A 132 3.37 -4.80 8.53
CA THR A 132 4.69 -4.36 9.00
C THR A 132 4.57 -3.13 9.90
N ILE A 133 3.78 -2.12 9.48
CA ILE A 133 3.57 -0.90 10.26
C ILE A 133 2.89 -1.21 11.60
N VAL A 134 1.81 -1.98 11.59
CA VAL A 134 1.04 -2.34 12.80
C VAL A 134 1.92 -3.12 13.77
N LEU A 135 2.70 -4.10 13.30
CA LEU A 135 3.60 -4.87 14.15
C LEU A 135 4.70 -3.99 14.76
N CYS A 136 5.38 -3.18 13.95
CA CYS A 136 6.47 -2.33 14.45
C CYS A 136 6.00 -1.25 15.43
N TYR A 137 4.84 -0.63 15.17
CA TYR A 137 4.32 0.45 16.02
C TYR A 137 3.39 -0.01 17.14
N SER A 138 3.03 -1.29 17.22
CA SER A 138 2.20 -1.86 18.30
C SER A 138 2.78 -1.58 19.70
N VAL A 139 4.11 -1.62 19.83
CA VAL A 139 4.81 -1.40 21.10
C VAL A 139 4.85 0.09 21.48
N ILE A 140 4.97 0.98 20.50
CA ILE A 140 5.13 2.43 20.72
C ILE A 140 3.76 3.11 20.86
N ALA A 141 2.79 2.71 20.05
CA ALA A 141 1.46 3.29 19.96
C ALA A 141 0.41 2.17 19.83
N PRO A 142 0.00 1.53 20.94
CA PRO A 142 -0.89 0.35 20.92
C PRO A 142 -2.27 0.63 20.31
N LEU A 143 -2.67 1.90 20.22
CA LEU A 143 -3.89 2.32 19.52
C LEU A 143 -3.90 1.92 18.03
N ILE A 144 -2.75 1.64 17.41
CA ILE A 144 -2.70 1.18 16.02
C ILE A 144 -3.28 -0.22 15.81
N ILE A 145 -3.31 -1.06 16.84
CA ILE A 145 -3.78 -2.44 16.78
C ILE A 145 -5.27 -2.53 16.40
N PRO A 146 -6.22 -1.84 17.08
CA PRO A 146 -7.63 -1.88 16.69
C PRO A 146 -7.87 -1.34 15.28
N PHE A 147 -7.15 -0.31 14.84
CA PHE A 147 -7.24 0.18 13.45
C PHE A 147 -6.72 -0.86 12.45
N GLY A 148 -5.62 -1.56 12.77
CA GLY A 148 -5.11 -2.66 11.96
C GLY A 148 -6.08 -3.84 11.91
N ALA A 149 -6.69 -4.23 13.02
CA ALA A 149 -7.67 -5.31 13.07
C ALA A 149 -8.93 -4.96 12.25
N LEU A 150 -9.42 -3.72 12.35
CA LEU A 150 -10.52 -3.23 11.51
C LEU A 150 -10.16 -3.24 10.02
N TYR A 151 -8.93 -2.84 9.67
CA TYR A 151 -8.43 -2.90 8.30
C TYR A 151 -8.53 -4.32 7.72
N PHE A 152 -7.98 -5.33 8.40
CA PHE A 152 -8.04 -6.71 7.92
C PHE A 152 -9.45 -7.31 7.98
N GLY A 153 -10.25 -6.96 9.00
CA GLY A 153 -11.63 -7.43 9.13
C GLY A 153 -12.52 -6.95 7.98
N LEU A 154 -12.45 -5.66 7.63
CA LEU A 154 -13.16 -5.12 6.48
C LEU A 154 -12.56 -5.59 5.16
N GLY A 155 -11.23 -5.70 5.06
CA GLY A 155 -10.57 -6.29 3.90
C GLY A 155 -11.09 -7.70 3.60
N TRP A 156 -11.26 -8.53 4.62
CA TRP A 156 -11.86 -9.86 4.47
C TRP A 156 -13.31 -9.81 3.95
N LEU A 157 -14.14 -8.92 4.51
CA LEU A 157 -15.53 -8.77 4.10
C LEU A 157 -15.65 -8.27 2.66
N VAL A 158 -14.88 -7.25 2.29
CA VAL A 158 -14.87 -6.70 0.93
C VAL A 158 -14.37 -7.74 -0.07
N LEU A 159 -13.25 -8.41 0.23
CA LEU A 159 -12.66 -9.39 -0.68
C LEU A 159 -13.57 -10.61 -0.90
N ARG A 160 -14.33 -11.00 0.13
CA ARG A 160 -15.31 -12.08 0.02
C ARG A 160 -16.51 -11.72 -0.86
N ASN A 161 -16.87 -10.44 -0.91
CA ASN A 161 -18.03 -9.93 -1.64
C ASN A 161 -17.68 -9.37 -3.03
N GLN A 162 -16.39 -9.31 -3.39
CA GLN A 162 -15.87 -8.82 -4.69
C GLN A 162 -15.72 -9.91 -5.74
#